data_AF-A0A916UVA2-F1
#
_entry.id   AF-A0A916UVA2-F1
#
_cell.length_a   1.000
_cell.length_b   1.000
_cell.length_c   1.000
_cell.angle_alpha   90.00
_cell.angle_beta   90.00
_cell.angle_gamma   90.00
#
_symmetry.space_group_name_H-M   'P 1'
#
loop_
_entity.id
_entity.type
_entity.pdbx_description
1 polymer ?
#
loop_
_entity_poly.entity_id
_entity_poly.type
_entity_poly.pdbx_seq_one_letter_code
_entity_poly.pdbx_strand_id
1 'polypeptide(L)'
;MKDFVLYSRYRAMYSPKRMADLKPGSAAFIGKTGVFEAIWRISKDDGGPYVGLWAMGVPREWMDTVPKATRWGDCWVWVPACDIEGAQEIFDEVEGLT
;
A
#
# COMPACT_ATOMS: atom_id res chain seq x y z
N MET A 1 -24.16 -9.27 10.21
CA MET A 1 -22.95 -8.67 10.82
C MET A 1 -22.03 -8.31 9.66
N LYS A 2 -21.65 -7.05 9.51
CA LYS A 2 -20.54 -6.70 8.61
C LYS A 2 -19.28 -6.91 9.42
N ASP A 3 -18.53 -7.94 9.09
CA ASP A 3 -17.23 -8.18 9.70
C ASP A 3 -16.35 -6.96 9.41
N PHE A 4 -16.00 -6.22 10.45
CA PHE A 4 -15.00 -5.17 10.34
C PHE A 4 -13.67 -5.89 10.16
N VAL A 5 -13.18 -5.99 8.91
CA VAL A 5 -11.81 -6.40 8.66
C VAL A 5 -10.94 -5.24 9.16
N LEU A 6 -10.33 -5.40 10.33
CA LEU A 6 -9.23 -4.55 10.74
C LEU A 6 -8.11 -4.77 9.71
N TYR A 7 -7.96 -3.84 8.78
CA TYR A 7 -6.82 -3.84 7.88
C TYR A 7 -5.59 -3.48 8.72
N SER A 8 -4.63 -4.41 8.88
CA SER A 8 -3.39 -4.11 9.59
C SER A 8 -2.68 -2.95 8.90
N ARG A 9 -2.29 -1.95 9.70
CA ARG A 9 -1.57 -0.75 9.26
C ARG A 9 -0.12 -0.87 9.66
N TYR A 10 0.79 -0.43 8.79
CA TYR A 10 2.22 -0.55 8.99
C TYR A 10 2.91 0.78 8.69
N ARG A 11 3.70 1.29 9.63
CA ARG A 11 4.68 2.33 9.31
C ARG A 11 5.88 1.66 8.66
N ALA A 12 6.20 2.04 7.42
CA ALA A 12 7.29 1.44 6.68
C ALA A 12 7.89 2.43 5.68
N MET A 13 9.04 2.09 5.11
CA MET A 13 9.64 2.80 3.97
C MET A 13 9.30 2.08 2.67
N TYR A 14 8.94 2.81 1.62
CA TYR A 14 8.79 2.21 0.29
C TYR A 14 10.17 1.95 -0.35
N SER A 15 10.50 0.68 -0.56
CA SER A 15 11.75 0.17 -1.13
C SER A 15 11.45 -0.96 -2.10
N PRO A 16 11.05 -0.64 -3.35
CA PRO A 16 10.65 -1.65 -4.31
C PRO A 16 11.84 -2.51 -4.76
N LYS A 17 11.64 -3.84 -4.78
CA LYS A 17 12.72 -4.78 -5.14
C LYS A 17 12.89 -4.94 -6.64
N ARG A 18 11.87 -4.60 -7.42
CA ARG A 18 11.82 -4.81 -8.87
C ARG A 18 11.48 -3.52 -9.57
N MET A 19 12.51 -2.74 -9.90
CA MET A 19 12.39 -1.43 -10.53
C MET A 19 11.70 -1.47 -11.91
N ALA A 20 11.76 -2.59 -12.62
CA ALA A 20 11.10 -2.77 -13.92
C ALA A 20 9.58 -2.91 -13.82
N ASP A 21 9.05 -3.27 -12.64
CA ASP A 21 7.63 -3.52 -12.40
C ASP A 21 6.96 -2.34 -11.67
N LEU A 22 7.63 -1.18 -11.59
CA LEU A 22 7.08 0.00 -10.95
C LEU A 22 5.85 0.49 -11.67
N LYS A 23 4.81 0.77 -10.91
CA LYS A 23 3.63 1.45 -11.42
C LYS A 23 3.99 2.90 -11.77
N PRO A 24 3.36 3.49 -12.80
CA PRO A 24 3.53 4.91 -13.10
C PRO A 24 3.38 5.78 -11.85
N GLY A 25 4.31 6.72 -11.67
CA GLY A 25 4.32 7.63 -10.52
C GLY A 25 4.87 7.05 -9.21
N SER A 26 4.97 5.72 -9.03
CA SER A 26 5.45 5.15 -7.75
C SER A 26 6.93 5.41 -7.49
N ALA A 27 7.73 5.61 -8.56
CA ALA A 27 9.14 5.97 -8.44
C ALA A 27 9.38 7.24 -7.57
N ALA A 28 8.43 8.19 -7.56
CA ALA A 28 8.50 9.41 -6.76
C ALA A 28 8.36 9.17 -5.24
N PHE A 29 8.05 7.94 -4.84
CA PHE A 29 7.84 7.54 -3.45
C PHE A 29 8.98 6.72 -2.87
N ILE A 30 9.95 6.30 -3.69
CA ILE A 30 11.05 5.44 -3.25
C ILE A 30 11.83 6.15 -2.13
N GLY A 31 12.07 5.43 -1.03
CA GLY A 31 12.73 5.95 0.17
C GLY A 31 11.85 6.79 1.09
N LYS A 32 10.60 7.09 0.72
CA LYS A 32 9.68 7.78 1.63
C LYS A 32 9.14 6.81 2.67
N THR A 33 8.89 7.31 3.88
CA THR A 33 8.27 6.58 4.98
C THR A 33 6.84 7.06 5.23
N GLY A 34 5.91 6.13 5.36
CA GLY A 34 4.49 6.44 5.53
C GLY A 34 3.73 5.28 6.16
N VAL A 35 2.41 5.45 6.31
CA VAL A 35 1.51 4.42 6.83
C VAL A 35 0.86 3.67 5.68
N PHE A 36 1.20 2.39 5.56
CA PHE A 36 0.66 1.47 4.57
C PHE A 36 -0.44 0.62 5.19
N GLU A 37 -1.50 0.38 4.44
CA GLU A 37 -2.64 -0.43 4.89
C GLU A 37 -2.69 -1.72 4.08
N ALA A 38 -2.78 -2.88 4.72
CA ALA A 38 -2.97 -4.14 4.01
C ALA A 38 -4.42 -4.24 3.51
N ILE A 39 -4.68 -4.08 2.21
CA ILE A 39 -6.05 -3.95 1.69
C ILE A 39 -6.60 -5.32 1.19
N TRP A 40 -5.90 -6.01 0.29
CA TRP A 40 -6.32 -7.33 -0.23
C TRP A 40 -5.13 -8.22 -0.60
N ARG A 41 -5.38 -9.51 -0.82
CA ARG A 41 -4.38 -10.45 -1.37
C ARG A 41 -4.35 -10.36 -2.88
N ILE A 42 -3.17 -10.15 -3.45
CA ILE A 42 -2.96 -10.03 -4.90
C ILE A 42 -3.32 -11.36 -5.55
N SER A 43 -4.33 -11.34 -6.41
CA SER A 43 -4.77 -12.48 -7.22
C SER A 43 -3.95 -12.59 -8.52
N LYS A 44 -4.17 -13.68 -9.28
CA LYS A 44 -3.57 -13.83 -10.62
C LYS A 44 -4.03 -12.74 -11.59
N ASP A 45 -5.23 -12.21 -11.39
CA ASP A 45 -5.84 -11.18 -12.24
C ASP A 45 -5.31 -9.77 -11.88
N ASP A 46 -4.90 -9.56 -10.62
CA ASP A 46 -4.27 -8.31 -10.15
C ASP A 46 -2.81 -8.15 -10.61
N GLY A 47 -2.15 -9.27 -10.92
CA GLY A 47 -0.96 -9.31 -11.75
C GLY A 47 0.25 -10.09 -11.23
N GLY A 48 1.08 -10.48 -12.20
CA GLY A 48 2.54 -10.55 -12.10
C GLY A 48 3.17 -11.45 -11.02
N PRO A 49 4.44 -11.19 -10.66
CA PRO A 49 5.23 -12.01 -9.74
C PRO A 49 4.82 -11.91 -8.26
N TYR A 50 3.80 -11.12 -7.95
CA TYR A 50 3.41 -10.77 -6.58
C TYR A 50 2.17 -11.52 -6.09
N VAL A 51 1.66 -12.47 -6.87
CA VAL A 51 0.49 -13.29 -6.51
C VAL A 51 0.67 -13.91 -5.13
N GLY A 52 -0.36 -13.78 -4.29
CA GLY A 52 -0.37 -14.25 -2.91
C GLY A 52 0.20 -13.28 -1.88
N LEU A 53 0.91 -12.22 -2.29
CA LEU A 53 1.31 -11.15 -1.38
C LEU A 53 0.13 -10.22 -1.05
N TRP A 54 0.28 -9.44 0.02
CA TRP A 54 -0.66 -8.37 0.33
C TRP A 54 -0.42 -7.16 -0.60
N ALA A 55 -1.50 -6.59 -1.13
CA ALA A 55 -1.53 -5.28 -1.73
C ALA A 55 -1.64 -4.23 -0.62
N MET A 56 -0.60 -3.42 -0.47
CA MET A 56 -0.47 -2.39 0.53
C MET A 56 -0.89 -1.05 -0.07
N GLY A 57 -1.91 -0.40 0.51
CA GLY A 57 -2.31 0.95 0.16
C GLY A 57 -1.17 1.93 0.39
N VAL A 58 -0.88 2.77 -0.61
CA VAL A 58 0.08 3.87 -0.48
C VAL A 58 -0.56 5.01 0.32
N PRO A 59 0.17 5.71 1.21
CA PRO A 59 -0.35 6.84 1.96
C PRO A 59 -1.04 7.87 1.07
N ARG A 60 -2.24 8.31 1.45
CA ARG A 60 -3.07 9.19 0.62
C ARG A 60 -2.39 10.52 0.35
N GLU A 61 -1.67 11.05 1.34
CA GLU A 61 -0.89 12.28 1.25
C GLU A 61 0.22 12.21 0.20
N TRP A 62 0.71 11.01 -0.16
CA TRP A 62 1.66 10.86 -1.25
C TRP A 62 0.97 10.98 -2.61
N MET A 63 -0.26 10.49 -2.72
CA MET A 63 -1.03 10.52 -3.96
C MET A 63 -1.36 11.95 -4.42
N ASP A 64 -1.54 12.87 -3.47
CA ASP A 64 -1.79 14.28 -3.77
C ASP A 64 -0.59 14.97 -4.44
N THR A 65 0.61 14.42 -4.29
CA THR A 65 1.83 14.93 -4.92
C THR A 65 2.06 14.40 -6.35
N VAL A 66 1.25 13.44 -6.80
CA VAL A 66 1.38 12.83 -8.13
C VAL A 66 0.32 13.39 -9.08
N PRO A 67 0.70 13.89 -10.27
CA PRO A 67 -0.24 14.39 -11.27
C PRO A 67 -1.36 13.39 -11.54
N LYS A 68 -2.62 13.85 -11.61
CA LYS A 68 -3.78 12.97 -11.83
C LYS A 68 -3.61 12.08 -13.07
N ALA A 69 -3.02 12.60 -14.14
CA ALA A 69 -2.74 11.85 -15.38
C ALA A 69 -1.76 10.67 -15.21
N THR A 70 -0.96 10.68 -14.14
CA THR A 70 -0.02 9.60 -13.80
C THR A 70 -0.54 8.65 -12.73
N ARG A 71 -1.74 8.91 -12.19
CA ARG A 71 -2.43 7.99 -11.30
C ARG A 71 -3.00 6.86 -12.14
N TRP A 72 -2.88 5.62 -11.66
CA TRP A 72 -3.58 4.49 -12.27
C TRP A 72 -5.07 4.68 -12.01
N GLY A 73 -5.80 5.26 -12.97
CA GLY A 73 -7.25 5.50 -12.90
C GLY A 73 -7.74 6.23 -11.63
N ASP A 74 -8.98 5.92 -11.23
CA ASP A 74 -9.57 6.30 -9.93
C ASP A 74 -9.14 5.34 -8.79
N CYS A 75 -8.30 4.35 -9.09
CA CYS A 75 -7.96 3.30 -8.14
C CYS A 75 -6.81 3.71 -7.21
N TRP A 76 -7.00 3.37 -5.94
CA TRP A 76 -6.00 3.46 -4.88
C TRP A 76 -4.69 2.82 -5.35
N VAL A 77 -3.61 3.59 -5.40
CA VAL A 77 -2.30 3.02 -5.73
C VAL A 77 -1.89 2.10 -4.59
N TRP A 78 -1.53 0.88 -4.97
CA TRP A 78 -1.06 -0.15 -4.05
C TRP A 78 0.32 -0.66 -4.48
N VAL A 79 1.12 -1.07 -3.51
CA VAL A 79 2.43 -1.71 -3.68
C VAL A 79 2.41 -3.09 -3.02
N PRO A 80 3.14 -4.10 -3.51
CA PRO A 80 3.18 -5.40 -2.85
C PRO A 80 3.91 -5.29 -1.51
N ALA A 81 3.51 -6.08 -0.51
CA ALA A 81 4.11 -6.04 0.83
C ALA A 81 5.63 -6.32 0.86
N CYS A 82 6.18 -6.97 -0.16
CA CYS A 82 7.63 -7.17 -0.26
C CYS A 82 8.42 -5.89 -0.60
N ASP A 83 7.75 -4.83 -1.04
CA ASP A 83 8.33 -3.55 -1.45
C ASP A 83 8.28 -2.51 -0.31
N ILE A 84 7.89 -2.91 0.90
CA ILE A 84 8.02 -2.06 2.09
C ILE A 84 9.06 -2.65 3.04
N GLU A 85 9.89 -1.79 3.61
CA GLU A 85 10.99 -2.16 4.50
C GLU A 85 10.81 -1.54 5.90
N GLY A 86 11.32 -2.24 6.92
CA GLY A 86 11.24 -1.79 8.31
C GLY A 86 9.80 -1.68 8.83
N ALA A 87 8.89 -2.51 8.33
CA ALA A 87 7.48 -2.46 8.68
C ALA A 87 7.26 -2.65 10.19
N GLN A 88 6.65 -1.65 10.80
CA GLN A 88 6.21 -1.65 12.19
C GLN A 88 4.68 -1.60 12.20
N GLU A 89 4.04 -2.63 12.76
CA GLU A 89 2.59 -2.64 12.90
C GLU A 89 2.13 -1.52 13.82
N ILE A 90 1.09 -0.79 13.39
CA ILE A 90 0.43 0.26 14.16
C ILE A 90 -0.88 -0.31 14.66
N PHE A 91 -1.04 -0.31 15.98
CA PHE A 91 -2.32 -0.57 16.62
C PHE A 91 -2.98 0.79 16.86
N ASP A 92 -4.09 1.05 16.16
CA ASP A 92 -4.97 2.14 16.57
C ASP A 92 -5.70 1.65 17.84
N GLU A 93 -5.42 2.24 18.99
CA GLU A 93 -6.27 2.07 20.16
C GLU A 93 -7.64 2.63 19.79
N VAL A 94 -8.60 1.75 19.50
CA VAL A 94 -9.99 2.14 19.37
C VAL A 94 -10.52 2.34 20.79
N GLU A 95 -10.36 3.55 21.33
CA GLU A 95 -11.06 3.92 22.57
C GLU A 95 -12.57 3.83 22.33
N GLY A 96 -13.21 2.87 23.01
CA GLY A 96 -14.58 2.97 23.51
C GLY A 96 -15.71 3.13 22.49
N LEU A 97 -16.36 2.01 22.15
CA LEU A 97 -17.81 1.99 21.97
C LEU A 97 -18.39 0.96 22.96
N THR A 98 -18.53 1.38 24.21
CA THR A 98 -19.46 0.78 25.19
C THR A 98 -20.88 1.20 24.88
#